data_AF-A0A1D6GAQ8-F1
#
_entry.id   AF-A0A1D6GAQ8-F1
#
_cell.length_a   1.000
_cell.length_b   1.000
_cell.length_c   1.000
_cell.angle_alpha   90.00
_cell.angle_beta   90.00
_cell.angle_gamma   90.00
#
_symmetry.space_group_name_H-M   'P 1'
#
loop_
_entity.id
_entity.type
_entity.pdbx_description
1 polymer ?
#
loop_
_entity_poly.entity_id
_entity_poly.type
_entity_poly.pdbx_seq_one_letter_code
_entity_poly.pdbx_strand_id
1 'polypeptide(L)'
;MERTTVEDMDIAVRAHLKGWKFLFLNDVECQCELPESYEAYRKQQHRWHSGPMQLFRLCFVDIIKSKIGFWKKFNLIFLFFLLRKLILPFYSFTLFCIILPMTMFIPEAELPAWVVCYIPATMSLLNILPAPKSFPFIVPYLLFENTMSVTKFNAMVSGLFQLGSAYEWVVTKKSGRSSEGDLIALVEKQPKQQRVGSAPNLESLTKESSSLKRDSKRKKHNRIYRKELALSFLLLTAAARSLLSVQGIHFYFLLFQGVSFLVVGLDLIGEQVE
;
A
#
# COMPACT_ATOMS: atom_id res chain seq x y z
N MET A 1 14.10 -22.90 -0.27
CA MET A 1 13.04 -21.89 -0.54
C MET A 1 12.66 -21.25 0.77
N GLU A 2 12.61 -19.92 0.82
CA GLU A 2 12.08 -19.18 1.96
C GLU A 2 10.59 -19.50 2.16
N ARG A 3 10.14 -19.72 3.40
CA ARG A 3 8.76 -20.20 3.67
C ARG A 3 7.68 -19.13 3.47
N THR A 4 8.08 -17.86 3.36
CA THR A 4 7.19 -16.71 3.28
C THR A 4 7.92 -15.53 2.64
N THR A 5 7.16 -14.58 2.09
CA THR A 5 7.65 -13.33 1.48
C THR A 5 8.03 -12.24 2.50
N VAL A 6 7.92 -12.56 3.79
CA VAL A 6 8.23 -11.70 4.95
C VAL A 6 9.18 -12.44 5.89
N GLU A 7 10.35 -12.77 5.37
CA GLU A 7 11.41 -13.52 6.03
C GLU A 7 11.93 -12.83 7.30
N ASP A 8 11.98 -11.50 7.27
CA ASP A 8 12.36 -10.64 8.39
C ASP A 8 11.44 -10.84 9.61
N MET A 9 10.14 -10.79 9.37
CA MET A 9 9.11 -10.99 10.39
C MET A 9 9.05 -12.45 10.84
N ASP A 10 9.27 -13.41 9.94
CA ASP A 10 9.37 -14.83 10.32
C ASP A 10 10.49 -15.08 11.31
N ILE A 11 11.68 -14.57 11.01
CA ILE A 11 12.85 -14.69 11.89
C ILE A 11 12.57 -14.02 13.23
N ALA A 12 11.98 -12.82 13.23
CA ALA A 12 11.62 -12.09 14.45
C ALA A 12 10.63 -12.88 15.32
N VAL A 13 9.58 -13.47 14.74
CA VAL A 13 8.62 -14.31 15.47
C VAL A 13 9.33 -15.52 16.06
N ARG A 14 10.13 -16.25 15.29
CA ARG A 14 10.85 -17.44 15.78
C ARG A 14 11.83 -17.10 16.91
N ALA A 15 12.56 -15.99 16.79
CA ALA A 15 13.43 -15.51 17.87
C ALA A 15 12.63 -15.16 19.12
N HIS A 16 11.49 -14.46 18.97
CA HIS A 16 10.60 -14.13 20.09
C HIS A 16 10.10 -15.38 20.83
N LEU A 17 9.67 -16.41 20.09
CA LEU A 17 9.18 -17.66 20.66
C LEU A 17 10.27 -18.45 21.40
N LYS A 18 11.55 -18.24 21.04
CA LYS A 18 12.72 -18.78 21.74
C LYS A 18 13.14 -17.95 22.98
N GLY A 19 12.41 -16.90 23.33
CA GLY A 19 12.66 -16.09 24.52
C GLY A 19 13.65 -14.95 24.33
N TRP A 20 14.02 -14.63 23.08
CA TRP A 20 14.87 -13.47 22.79
C TRP A 20 14.16 -12.17 23.17
N LYS A 21 14.94 -11.19 23.63
CA LYS A 21 14.46 -9.86 24.00
C LYS A 21 14.83 -8.87 22.91
N PHE A 22 13.86 -8.06 22.50
CA PHE A 22 14.06 -6.98 21.55
C PHE A 22 14.10 -5.65 22.31
N LEU A 23 15.05 -4.80 21.97
CA LEU A 23 15.16 -3.43 22.47
C LEU A 23 14.96 -2.47 21.30
N PHE A 24 14.03 -1.54 21.44
CA PHE A 24 13.80 -0.48 20.46
C PHE A 24 14.46 0.80 20.98
N LEU A 25 15.37 1.37 20.20
CA LEU A 25 16.11 2.58 20.52
C LEU A 25 15.55 3.72 19.66
N ASN A 26 14.90 4.70 20.29
CA ASN A 26 14.24 5.81 19.59
C ASN A 26 15.22 6.76 18.91
N ASP A 27 16.46 6.81 19.40
CA ASP A 27 17.55 7.67 18.96
C ASP A 27 18.37 7.09 17.79
N VAL A 28 18.18 5.80 17.48
CA VAL A 28 18.85 5.14 16.37
C VAL A 28 17.94 5.16 15.14
N GLU A 29 18.18 6.12 14.26
CA GLU A 29 17.38 6.34 13.04
C GLU A 29 18.12 5.86 11.79
N CYS A 30 17.36 5.32 10.83
CA CYS A 30 17.86 4.97 9.50
C CYS A 30 16.94 5.62 8.44
N GLN A 31 17.53 6.37 7.51
CA GLN A 31 16.77 7.02 6.45
C GLN A 31 16.17 5.97 5.51
N CYS A 32 14.86 6.06 5.29
CA CYS A 32 14.13 5.11 4.46
C CYS A 32 13.83 5.71 3.08
N GLU A 33 14.23 5.01 2.03
CA GLU A 33 13.86 5.36 0.66
C GLU A 33 12.38 5.05 0.39
N LEU A 34 11.65 6.05 -0.09
CA LEU A 34 10.25 5.91 -0.47
C LEU A 34 10.09 5.19 -1.82
N PRO A 35 8.96 4.50 -2.04
CA PRO A 35 8.62 3.96 -3.36
C PRO A 35 8.57 5.07 -4.41
N GLU A 36 9.10 4.78 -5.59
CA GLU A 36 9.22 5.77 -6.68
C GLU A 36 7.86 6.17 -7.29
N SER A 37 6.86 5.31 -7.15
CA SER A 37 5.56 5.46 -7.78
C SER A 37 4.45 4.87 -6.92
N TYR A 38 3.22 5.28 -7.20
CA TYR A 38 2.04 4.72 -6.56
C TYR A 38 1.93 3.20 -6.76
N GLU A 39 2.29 2.69 -7.95
CA GLU A 39 2.33 1.24 -8.20
C GLU A 39 3.32 0.53 -7.29
N ALA A 40 4.53 1.07 -7.15
CA ALA A 40 5.56 0.51 -6.28
C ALA A 40 5.10 0.47 -4.82
N TYR A 41 4.42 1.54 -4.37
CA TYR A 41 3.79 1.60 -3.05
C TYR A 41 2.66 0.58 -2.90
N ARG A 42 1.77 0.43 -3.87
CA ARG A 42 0.70 -0.58 -3.84
C ARG A 42 1.24 -2.00 -3.74
N LYS A 43 2.26 -2.34 -4.52
CA LYS A 43 2.93 -3.65 -4.45
C LYS A 43 3.56 -3.88 -3.09
N GLN A 44 4.19 -2.85 -2.52
CA GLN A 44 4.73 -2.91 -1.16
C GLN A 44 3.61 -3.19 -0.14
N GLN A 45 2.52 -2.44 -0.19
CA GLN A 45 1.39 -2.59 0.71
C GLN A 45 0.71 -3.94 0.56
N HIS A 46 0.61 -4.48 -0.65
CA HIS A 46 0.12 -5.83 -0.88
C HIS A 46 0.97 -6.85 -0.14
N ARG A 47 2.31 -6.84 -0.35
CA ARG A 47 3.23 -7.76 0.33
C ARG A 47 3.17 -7.63 1.86
N TRP A 48 3.09 -6.40 2.36
CA TRP A 48 3.03 -6.08 3.81
C TRP A 48 1.73 -6.47 4.50
N HIS A 49 0.70 -6.89 3.73
CA HIS A 49 -0.56 -7.41 4.28
C HIS A 49 -0.77 -8.89 3.95
N SER A 50 -0.43 -9.33 2.74
CA SER A 50 -0.52 -10.75 2.36
C SER A 50 0.50 -11.62 3.09
N GLY A 51 1.76 -11.19 3.15
CA GLY A 51 2.85 -11.91 3.79
C GLY A 51 2.56 -12.22 5.27
N PRO A 52 2.17 -11.24 6.10
CA PRO A 52 1.82 -11.51 7.48
C PRO A 52 0.64 -12.46 7.69
N MET A 53 -0.37 -12.45 6.81
CA MET A 53 -1.50 -13.38 6.91
C MET A 53 -1.08 -14.81 6.57
N GLN A 54 -0.20 -14.97 5.59
CA GLN A 54 0.44 -16.25 5.31
C GLN A 54 1.29 -16.71 6.49
N LEU A 55 2.15 -15.84 7.03
CA LEU A 55 3.01 -16.17 8.17
C LEU A 55 2.18 -16.56 9.39
N PHE A 56 1.08 -15.84 9.67
CA PHE A 56 0.19 -16.14 10.79
C PHE A 56 -0.25 -17.60 10.78
N ARG A 57 -0.69 -18.11 9.62
CA ARG A 57 -1.08 -19.52 9.46
C ARG A 57 0.06 -20.49 9.75
N LEU A 58 1.28 -20.14 9.33
CA LEU A 58 2.46 -20.97 9.53
C LEU A 58 2.92 -21.00 11.00
N CYS A 59 2.86 -19.87 11.70
CA CYS A 59 3.36 -19.77 13.07
C CYS A 59 2.28 -19.93 14.16
N PHE A 60 0.99 -19.94 13.82
CA PHE A 60 -0.10 -19.96 14.82
C PHE A 60 0.05 -21.10 15.84
N VAL A 61 0.30 -22.33 15.35
CA VAL A 61 0.48 -23.51 16.20
C VAL A 61 1.75 -23.37 17.06
N ASP A 62 2.84 -22.85 16.49
CA ASP A 62 4.09 -22.62 17.20
C ASP A 62 3.92 -21.60 18.33
N ILE A 63 3.14 -20.53 18.09
CA ILE A 63 2.83 -19.51 19.10
C ILE A 63 2.04 -20.14 20.25
N ILE A 64 1.02 -20.96 19.96
CA ILE A 64 0.22 -21.62 20.99
C ILE A 64 1.09 -22.58 21.82
N LYS A 65 1.91 -23.41 21.17
CA LYS A 65 2.76 -24.42 21.83
C LYS A 65 3.99 -23.85 22.53
N SER A 66 4.37 -22.61 22.24
CA SER A 66 5.55 -21.97 22.81
C SER A 66 5.47 -21.80 24.33
N LYS A 67 6.64 -21.66 24.99
CA LYS A 67 6.76 -21.46 26.44
C LYS A 67 6.66 -19.99 26.87
N ILE A 68 6.38 -19.05 25.95
CA ILE A 68 6.26 -17.64 26.29
C ILE A 68 4.98 -17.36 27.09
N GLY A 69 4.99 -16.31 27.92
CA GLY A 69 3.87 -15.96 28.78
C GLY A 69 2.59 -15.62 28.00
N PHE A 70 1.43 -15.83 28.63
CA PHE A 70 0.11 -15.64 28.04
C PHE A 70 -0.06 -14.27 27.37
N TRP A 71 0.34 -13.19 28.03
CA TRP A 71 0.25 -11.83 27.50
C TRP A 71 1.07 -11.61 26.22
N LYS A 72 2.22 -12.27 26.09
CA LYS A 72 3.03 -12.21 24.87
C LYS A 72 2.36 -12.98 23.72
N LYS A 73 1.75 -14.13 24.01
CA LYS A 73 0.95 -14.88 23.03
C LYS A 73 -0.26 -14.05 22.57
N PHE A 74 -0.98 -13.44 23.50
CA PHE A 74 -2.11 -12.57 23.19
C PHE A 74 -1.68 -11.38 22.34
N ASN A 75 -0.60 -10.69 22.71
CA ASN A 75 -0.08 -9.57 21.92
C ASN A 75 0.25 -10.01 20.49
N LEU A 76 0.94 -11.15 20.33
CA LEU A 76 1.34 -11.63 19.02
C LEU A 76 0.14 -12.09 18.17
N ILE A 77 -0.77 -12.87 18.73
CA ILE A 77 -1.94 -13.37 17.99
C ILE A 77 -2.91 -12.21 17.72
N PHE A 78 -3.36 -11.52 18.77
CA PHE A 78 -4.43 -10.55 18.67
C PHE A 78 -3.94 -9.20 18.14
N LEU A 79 -2.98 -8.54 18.81
CA LEU A 79 -2.60 -7.17 18.45
C LEU A 79 -1.74 -7.12 17.18
N PHE A 80 -0.77 -8.03 17.04
CA PHE A 80 0.18 -8.00 15.94
C PHE A 80 -0.39 -8.58 14.64
N PHE A 81 -1.01 -9.77 14.69
CA PHE A 81 -1.61 -10.39 13.50
C PHE A 81 -3.07 -9.99 13.29
N LEU A 82 -3.99 -10.37 14.18
CA LEU A 82 -5.43 -10.24 13.91
C LEU A 82 -5.87 -8.78 13.79
N LEU A 83 -5.60 -7.95 14.79
CA LEU A 83 -6.04 -6.56 14.80
C LEU A 83 -5.44 -5.78 13.61
N ARG A 84 -4.11 -5.76 13.50
CA ARG A 84 -3.43 -4.93 12.50
C ARG A 84 -3.56 -5.43 11.07
N LYS A 85 -3.60 -6.74 10.84
CA LYS A 85 -3.49 -7.30 9.49
C LYS A 85 -4.78 -7.95 8.97
N LEU A 86 -5.74 -8.25 9.85
CA LEU A 86 -7.06 -8.78 9.49
C LEU A 86 -8.18 -7.77 9.75
N ILE A 87 -8.38 -7.38 11.02
CA ILE A 87 -9.54 -6.58 11.45
C ILE A 87 -9.50 -5.17 10.87
N LEU A 88 -8.37 -4.46 10.97
CA LEU A 88 -8.27 -3.08 10.47
C LEU A 88 -8.49 -2.96 8.94
N PRO A 89 -7.83 -3.79 8.08
CA PRO A 89 -8.12 -3.77 6.64
C PRO A 89 -9.56 -4.16 6.31
N PHE A 90 -10.12 -5.16 7.01
CA PHE A 90 -11.51 -5.59 6.82
C PHE A 90 -12.50 -4.48 7.18
N TYR A 91 -12.34 -3.89 8.36
CA TYR A 91 -13.18 -2.81 8.85
C TYR A 91 -13.12 -1.59 7.94
N SER A 92 -11.92 -1.14 7.58
CA SER A 92 -11.75 0.08 6.76
C SER A 92 -12.38 -0.08 5.38
N PHE A 93 -12.13 -1.22 4.70
CA PHE A 93 -12.73 -1.48 3.40
C PHE A 93 -14.26 -1.61 3.49
N THR A 94 -14.76 -2.40 4.44
CA THR A 94 -16.20 -2.67 4.56
C THR A 94 -16.97 -1.40 4.94
N LEU A 95 -16.46 -0.61 5.89
CA LEU A 95 -17.12 0.62 6.34
C LEU A 95 -17.15 1.67 5.23
N PHE A 96 -16.00 2.03 4.66
CA PHE A 96 -15.90 3.18 3.76
C PHE A 96 -16.24 2.87 2.31
N CYS A 97 -15.96 1.65 1.83
CA CYS A 97 -16.18 1.30 0.42
C CYS A 97 -17.51 0.59 0.17
N ILE A 98 -18.16 0.04 1.20
CA ILE A 98 -19.40 -0.75 1.05
C ILE A 98 -20.52 -0.13 1.88
N ILE A 99 -20.40 -0.14 3.22
CA ILE A 99 -21.48 0.27 4.12
C ILE A 99 -21.87 1.73 3.89
N LEU A 100 -20.90 2.65 3.85
CA LEU A 100 -21.18 4.08 3.73
C LEU A 100 -21.83 4.48 2.38
N PRO A 101 -21.41 3.97 1.21
CA PRO A 101 -22.18 4.18 -0.02
C PRO A 101 -23.58 3.56 0.05
N MET A 102 -23.71 2.36 0.63
CA MET A 102 -24.98 1.62 0.67
C MET A 102 -26.05 2.31 1.53
N THR A 103 -25.67 3.02 2.60
CA THR A 103 -26.65 3.78 3.39
C THR A 103 -27.27 4.94 2.61
N MET A 104 -26.65 5.41 1.52
CA MET A 104 -27.31 6.39 0.65
C MET A 104 -28.43 5.75 -0.18
N PHE A 105 -28.39 4.44 -0.40
CA PHE A 105 -29.39 3.70 -1.17
C PHE A 105 -30.51 3.11 -0.30
N ILE A 106 -30.25 2.92 1.00
CA ILE A 106 -31.19 2.34 1.98
C ILE A 106 -31.52 3.42 3.03
N PRO A 107 -32.63 4.16 2.87
CA PRO A 107 -32.96 5.29 3.74
C PRO A 107 -33.21 4.90 5.21
N GLU A 108 -33.51 3.64 5.50
CA GLU A 108 -33.71 3.11 6.86
C GLU A 108 -32.39 2.80 7.60
N ALA A 109 -31.25 2.82 6.91
CA ALA A 109 -29.95 2.48 7.47
C ALA A 109 -29.22 3.73 7.99
N GLU A 110 -29.58 4.16 9.20
CA GLU A 110 -28.86 5.26 9.88
C GLU A 110 -27.51 4.77 10.42
N LEU A 111 -26.43 5.37 9.94
CA LEU A 111 -25.08 5.16 10.47
C LEU A 111 -24.78 6.18 11.57
N PRO A 112 -24.42 5.75 12.79
CA PRO A 112 -24.05 6.67 13.84
C PRO A 112 -22.81 7.49 13.47
N ALA A 113 -22.87 8.81 13.65
CA ALA A 113 -21.78 9.73 13.31
C ALA A 113 -20.47 9.40 14.04
N TRP A 114 -20.53 8.82 15.25
CA TRP A 114 -19.33 8.45 16.00
C TRP A 114 -18.50 7.35 15.30
N VAL A 115 -19.14 6.44 14.56
CA VAL A 115 -18.45 5.37 13.81
C VAL A 115 -17.75 5.94 12.59
N VAL A 116 -18.44 6.81 11.84
CA VAL A 116 -17.96 7.31 10.54
C VAL A 116 -16.98 8.47 10.70
N CYS A 117 -17.17 9.32 11.72
CA CYS A 117 -16.38 10.54 11.89
C CYS A 117 -15.44 10.48 13.11
N TYR A 118 -15.93 10.10 14.29
CA TYR A 118 -15.12 10.22 15.51
C TYR A 118 -14.03 9.15 15.63
N ILE A 119 -14.31 7.90 15.27
CA ILE A 119 -13.28 6.85 15.27
C ILE A 119 -12.12 7.22 14.32
N PRO A 120 -12.36 7.54 13.03
CA PRO A 120 -11.27 7.86 12.11
C PRO A 120 -10.54 9.15 12.49
N ALA A 121 -11.26 10.17 12.98
CA ALA A 121 -10.65 11.41 13.47
C ALA A 121 -9.74 11.15 14.67
N THR A 122 -10.18 10.34 15.63
CA THR A 122 -9.38 9.98 16.82
C THR A 122 -8.15 9.17 16.42
N MET A 123 -8.30 8.16 15.55
CA MET A 123 -7.17 7.39 15.04
C MET A 123 -6.15 8.28 14.31
N SER A 124 -6.63 9.23 13.51
CA SER A 124 -5.77 10.18 12.80
C SER A 124 -5.00 11.05 13.77
N LEU A 125 -5.70 11.63 14.76
CA LEU A 125 -5.08 12.47 15.79
C LEU A 125 -3.97 11.71 16.52
N LEU A 126 -4.24 10.47 16.95
CA LEU A 126 -3.26 9.62 17.63
C LEU A 126 -2.04 9.30 16.75
N ASN A 127 -2.23 9.11 15.43
CA ASN A 127 -1.13 8.87 14.49
C ASN A 127 -0.21 10.09 14.28
N ILE A 128 -0.68 11.30 14.58
CA ILE A 128 0.08 12.55 14.35
C ILE A 128 0.78 13.03 15.61
N LEU A 129 0.37 12.56 16.80
CA LEU A 129 1.04 12.92 18.06
C LEU A 129 2.56 12.78 18.00
N PRO A 130 3.15 11.74 17.37
CA PRO A 130 4.61 11.63 17.26
C PRO A 130 5.25 12.63 16.26
N ALA A 131 4.47 13.20 15.34
CA ALA A 131 4.95 14.05 14.25
C ALA A 131 3.98 15.21 13.97
N PRO A 132 3.92 16.25 14.84
CA PRO A 132 2.93 17.33 14.73
C PRO A 132 3.07 18.15 13.43
N LYS A 133 4.25 18.16 12.82
CA LYS A 133 4.50 18.81 11.51
C LYS A 133 3.65 18.21 10.38
N SER A 134 3.09 17.01 10.56
CA SER A 134 2.26 16.32 9.57
C SER A 134 0.80 16.75 9.57
N PHE A 135 0.39 17.70 10.43
CA PHE A 135 -0.99 18.17 10.55
C PHE A 135 -1.64 18.67 9.23
N PRO A 136 -0.95 19.36 8.32
CA PRO A 136 -1.56 19.75 7.04
C PRO A 136 -1.93 18.56 6.15
N PHE A 137 -1.35 17.38 6.38
CA PHE A 137 -1.50 16.21 5.54
C PHE A 137 -2.57 15.22 6.02
N ILE A 138 -3.31 15.52 7.10
CA ILE A 138 -4.30 14.60 7.70
C ILE A 138 -5.38 14.20 6.72
N VAL A 139 -6.05 15.18 6.11
CA VAL A 139 -7.17 14.94 5.21
C VAL A 139 -6.69 14.21 3.95
N PRO A 140 -5.63 14.66 3.25
CA PRO A 140 -5.04 13.88 2.15
C PRO A 140 -4.65 12.46 2.55
N TYR A 141 -4.03 12.28 3.72
CA TYR A 141 -3.62 10.97 4.23
C TYR A 141 -4.82 10.05 4.47
N LEU A 142 -5.88 10.53 5.11
CA LEU A 142 -7.11 9.77 5.34
C LEU A 142 -7.77 9.31 4.04
N LEU A 143 -7.92 10.23 3.09
CA LEU A 143 -8.52 9.92 1.79
C LEU A 143 -7.69 8.87 1.04
N PHE A 144 -6.36 9.02 1.07
CA PHE A 144 -5.43 8.07 0.45
C PHE A 144 -5.44 6.70 1.14
N GLU A 145 -5.42 6.66 2.47
CA GLU A 145 -5.51 5.42 3.25
C GLU A 145 -6.80 4.67 2.99
N ASN A 146 -7.93 5.40 2.87
CA ASN A 146 -9.21 4.82 2.48
C ASN A 146 -9.16 4.23 1.08
N THR A 147 -8.49 4.88 0.11
CA THR A 147 -8.29 4.26 -1.21
C THR A 147 -7.41 3.02 -1.15
N MET A 148 -6.38 3.05 -0.31
CA MET A 148 -5.50 1.90 -0.10
C MET A 148 -6.18 0.74 0.62
N SER A 149 -7.33 0.96 1.29
CA SER A 149 -8.11 -0.10 1.93
C SER A 149 -8.47 -1.23 0.97
N VAL A 150 -8.72 -0.94 -0.31
CA VAL A 150 -8.98 -1.94 -1.36
C VAL A 150 -7.77 -2.84 -1.56
N THR A 151 -6.58 -2.25 -1.68
CA THR A 151 -5.33 -3.01 -1.87
C THR A 151 -5.02 -3.82 -0.62
N LYS A 152 -5.15 -3.23 0.58
CA LYS A 152 -4.91 -3.90 1.87
C LYS A 152 -5.88 -5.06 2.12
N PHE A 153 -7.17 -4.87 1.81
CA PHE A 153 -8.20 -5.90 1.93
C PHE A 153 -7.97 -7.07 0.97
N ASN A 154 -7.75 -6.79 -0.32
CA ASN A 154 -7.46 -7.85 -1.30
C ASN A 154 -6.20 -8.63 -0.93
N ALA A 155 -5.15 -7.93 -0.46
CA ALA A 155 -3.90 -8.56 -0.02
C ALA A 155 -4.10 -9.44 1.21
N MET A 156 -4.85 -8.96 2.21
CA MET A 156 -5.21 -9.72 3.40
C MET A 156 -5.95 -11.01 3.03
N VAL A 157 -6.96 -10.94 2.16
CA VAL A 157 -7.72 -12.11 1.69
C VAL A 157 -6.79 -13.07 0.92
N SER A 158 -5.96 -12.54 0.03
CA SER A 158 -4.99 -13.33 -0.74
C SER A 158 -4.02 -14.09 0.16
N GLY A 159 -3.45 -13.43 1.17
CA GLY A 159 -2.55 -14.06 2.14
C GLY A 159 -3.24 -15.10 3.02
N LEU A 160 -4.48 -14.83 3.45
CA LEU A 160 -5.25 -15.76 4.27
C LEU A 160 -5.60 -17.05 3.51
N PHE A 161 -5.97 -16.94 2.23
CA PHE A 161 -6.39 -18.07 1.39
C PHE A 161 -5.31 -18.63 0.45
N GLN A 162 -4.06 -18.15 0.52
CA GLN A 162 -2.95 -18.60 -0.35
C GLN A 162 -3.24 -18.48 -1.85
N LEU A 163 -3.90 -17.39 -2.28
CA LEU A 163 -4.07 -17.12 -3.71
C LEU A 163 -2.70 -16.88 -4.36
N GLY A 164 -2.55 -17.18 -5.66
CA GLY A 164 -1.26 -17.11 -6.36
C GLY A 164 -0.51 -15.77 -6.22
N SER A 165 -1.24 -14.66 -6.04
CA SER A 165 -0.64 -13.34 -5.80
C SER A 165 0.03 -13.17 -4.42
N ALA A 166 -0.22 -14.06 -3.46
CA ALA A 166 0.38 -14.00 -2.12
C ALA A 166 1.88 -14.35 -2.12
N TYR A 167 2.32 -15.17 -3.09
CA TYR A 167 3.71 -15.63 -3.23
C TYR A 167 4.52 -14.75 -4.19
N GLU A 168 3.89 -13.78 -4.86
CA GLU A 168 4.56 -12.92 -5.83
C GLU A 168 5.44 -11.89 -5.11
N TRP A 169 6.74 -12.17 -5.03
CA TRP A 169 7.72 -11.21 -4.53
C TRP A 169 8.25 -10.35 -5.69
N VAL A 170 7.63 -9.19 -5.88
CA VAL A 170 8.12 -8.16 -6.79
C VAL A 170 8.89 -7.12 -5.99
N VAL A 171 10.16 -6.86 -6.37
CA VAL A 171 10.99 -5.81 -5.77
C VAL A 171 10.26 -4.47 -5.89
N THR A 172 10.01 -3.81 -4.76
CA THR A 172 9.53 -2.42 -4.77
C THR A 172 10.64 -1.55 -5.33
N LYS A 173 10.37 -0.91 -6.46
CA LYS A 173 11.26 0.10 -7.00
C LYS A 173 11.26 1.33 -6.08
N LYS A 174 12.45 1.81 -5.76
CA LYS A 174 12.71 2.90 -4.81
C LYS A 174 13.27 4.09 -5.57
N SER A 175 12.93 5.30 -5.14
CA SER A 175 13.30 6.56 -5.83
C SER A 175 14.79 6.63 -6.18
N GLY A 176 15.69 6.22 -5.27
CA GLY A 176 17.14 6.26 -5.47
C GLY A 176 17.74 5.23 -6.45
N ARG A 177 16.96 4.25 -6.95
CA ARG A 177 17.44 3.22 -7.90
C ARG A 177 16.82 3.33 -9.29
N SER A 178 16.08 4.40 -9.54
CA SER A 178 15.32 4.65 -10.77
C SER A 178 16.19 4.67 -12.04
N SER A 179 17.48 5.02 -11.92
CA SER A 179 18.42 5.03 -13.06
C SER A 179 18.98 3.64 -13.40
N GLU A 180 19.29 2.79 -12.42
CA GLU A 180 20.01 1.52 -12.66
C GLU A 180 19.13 0.44 -13.29
N GLY A 181 17.87 0.30 -12.85
CA GLY A 181 16.97 -0.76 -13.34
C GLY A 181 16.57 -0.59 -14.81
N ASP A 182 16.32 0.65 -15.23
CA ASP A 182 16.04 0.97 -16.63
C ASP A 182 17.32 0.88 -17.49
N LEU A 183 18.49 1.23 -16.96
CA LEU A 183 19.79 1.00 -17.60
C LEU A 183 20.05 -0.48 -17.86
N ILE A 184 19.82 -1.36 -16.88
CA ILE A 184 20.03 -2.81 -17.03
C ILE A 184 19.04 -3.42 -18.03
N ALA A 185 17.76 -3.02 -17.99
CA ALA A 185 16.76 -3.47 -18.95
C ALA A 185 17.02 -2.97 -20.38
N LEU A 186 17.71 -1.83 -20.53
CA LEU A 186 18.20 -1.32 -21.81
C LEU A 186 19.46 -2.07 -22.28
N VAL A 187 20.36 -2.45 -21.37
CA VAL A 187 21.56 -3.25 -21.65
C VAL A 187 21.19 -4.67 -22.10
N GLU A 188 20.20 -5.31 -21.47
CA GLU A 188 19.72 -6.64 -21.87
C GLU A 188 18.94 -6.64 -23.20
N LYS A 189 18.39 -5.49 -23.61
CA LYS A 189 17.70 -5.34 -24.91
C LYS A 189 18.63 -5.11 -26.10
N GLN A 190 19.93 -4.88 -25.89
CA GLN A 190 20.87 -4.85 -27.01
C GLN A 190 21.18 -6.29 -27.46
N PRO A 191 20.96 -6.65 -28.75
CA PRO A 191 21.43 -7.93 -29.26
C PRO A 191 22.97 -7.93 -29.20
N LYS A 192 23.56 -9.02 -28.69
CA LYS A 192 25.01 -9.26 -28.67
C LYS A 192 25.62 -9.03 -30.06
N GLN A 193 26.16 -7.83 -30.31
CA GLN A 193 26.95 -7.56 -31.51
C GLN A 193 28.31 -8.24 -31.37
N GLN A 194 28.67 -8.97 -32.43
CA GLN A 194 29.94 -9.66 -32.59
C GLN A 194 31.12 -8.73 -32.34
N ARG A 195 32.10 -9.24 -31.58
CA ARG A 195 33.45 -8.66 -31.47
C ARG A 195 34.10 -8.60 -32.85
N VAL A 196 34.23 -7.40 -33.42
CA VAL A 196 35.31 -7.04 -34.34
C VAL A 196 35.71 -5.60 -34.03
N GLY A 197 37.00 -5.38 -33.79
CA GLY A 197 37.53 -4.14 -33.24
C GLY A 197 37.58 -2.99 -34.23
N SER A 198 37.50 -1.76 -33.69
CA SER A 198 38.31 -0.57 -33.99
C SER A 198 37.81 0.60 -33.13
N ALA A 199 38.68 1.57 -32.86
CA ALA A 199 38.62 2.61 -31.83
C ALA A 199 37.26 3.38 -31.69
N PRO A 200 36.92 3.88 -30.47
CA PRO A 200 35.64 4.53 -30.24
C PRO A 200 35.62 5.94 -30.83
N ASN A 201 34.67 6.19 -31.74
CA ASN A 201 34.44 7.51 -32.33
C ASN A 201 33.62 8.37 -31.35
N LEU A 202 34.23 9.42 -30.78
CA LEU A 202 33.66 10.22 -29.69
C LEU A 202 32.37 10.96 -30.10
N GLU A 203 32.18 11.21 -31.41
CA GLU A 203 30.99 11.85 -31.97
C GLU A 203 29.78 10.91 -32.09
N SER A 204 29.98 9.60 -32.27
CA SER A 204 28.87 8.64 -32.32
C SER A 204 28.30 8.41 -30.91
N LEU A 205 29.14 8.41 -29.88
CA LEU A 205 28.74 8.36 -28.48
C LEU A 205 27.93 9.58 -28.05
N THR A 206 28.27 10.78 -28.55
CA THR A 206 27.48 12.00 -28.24
C THR A 206 26.13 11.98 -28.94
N LYS A 207 26.07 11.54 -30.22
CA LYS A 207 24.80 11.37 -30.93
C LYS A 207 23.92 10.27 -30.32
N GLU A 208 24.47 9.12 -29.94
CA GLU A 208 23.74 8.06 -29.22
C GLU A 208 23.27 8.53 -27.84
N SER A 209 24.09 9.24 -27.08
CA SER A 209 23.64 9.79 -25.78
C SER A 209 22.53 10.84 -25.94
N SER A 210 22.54 11.60 -27.03
CA SER A 210 21.50 12.61 -27.34
C SER A 210 20.21 11.99 -27.88
N SER A 211 20.28 10.88 -28.62
CA SER A 211 19.10 10.13 -29.08
C SER A 211 18.50 9.29 -27.96
N LEU A 212 19.32 8.70 -27.09
CA LEU A 212 18.90 7.97 -25.87
C LEU A 212 18.22 8.90 -24.86
N LYS A 213 18.70 10.14 -24.70
CA LYS A 213 18.00 11.19 -23.91
C LYS A 213 16.67 11.64 -24.53
N ARG A 214 16.48 11.42 -25.84
CA ARG A 214 15.23 11.74 -26.54
C ARG A 214 14.21 10.60 -26.45
N ASP A 215 14.67 9.35 -26.42
CA ASP A 215 13.83 8.16 -26.24
C ASP A 215 13.42 7.88 -24.79
N SER A 216 14.15 8.40 -23.78
CA SER A 216 13.71 8.36 -22.37
C SER A 216 12.49 9.24 -22.09
N LYS A 217 12.13 10.15 -23.01
CA LYS A 217 10.89 10.95 -22.96
C LYS A 217 9.68 10.25 -23.59
N ARG A 218 9.65 8.92 -23.69
CA ARG A 218 8.40 8.21 -23.97
C ARG A 218 7.46 8.39 -22.78
N LYS A 219 6.48 9.28 -22.92
CA LYS A 219 5.36 9.49 -21.99
C LYS A 219 4.81 8.12 -21.56
N LYS A 220 5.10 7.67 -20.34
CA LYS A 220 4.42 6.54 -19.71
C LYS A 220 2.92 6.84 -19.81
N HIS A 221 2.15 5.95 -20.43
CA HIS A 221 0.69 6.03 -20.34
C HIS A 221 0.27 5.70 -18.92
N ASN A 222 -0.58 6.57 -18.35
CA ASN A 222 -1.21 6.33 -17.06
C ASN A 222 -1.94 5.00 -17.08
N ARG A 223 -1.74 4.20 -16.03
CA ARG A 223 -2.42 2.91 -15.90
C ARG A 223 -3.85 3.11 -15.42
N ILE A 224 -4.74 2.19 -15.78
CA ILE A 224 -6.14 2.25 -15.39
C ILE A 224 -6.42 1.17 -14.35
N TYR A 225 -6.74 1.58 -13.12
CA TYR A 225 -7.08 0.67 -12.03
C TYR A 225 -8.60 0.51 -11.90
N ARG A 226 -9.12 -0.56 -12.51
CA ARG A 226 -10.56 -0.80 -12.68
C ARG A 226 -11.35 -0.92 -11.36
N LYS A 227 -10.77 -1.52 -10.31
CA LYS A 227 -11.48 -1.72 -9.02
C LYS A 227 -11.70 -0.38 -8.32
N GLU A 228 -10.69 0.47 -8.32
CA GLU A 228 -10.69 1.80 -7.75
C GLU A 228 -11.62 2.73 -8.54
N LEU A 229 -11.64 2.62 -9.87
CA LEU A 229 -12.61 3.33 -10.71
C LEU A 229 -14.05 2.90 -10.46
N ALA A 230 -14.32 1.59 -10.35
CA ALA A 230 -15.67 1.10 -10.05
C ALA A 230 -16.18 1.65 -8.70
N LEU A 231 -15.32 1.66 -7.69
CA LEU A 231 -15.64 2.25 -6.38
C LEU A 231 -15.77 3.78 -6.44
N SER A 232 -14.98 4.46 -7.28
CA SER A 232 -15.14 5.89 -7.55
C SER A 232 -16.54 6.19 -8.08
N PHE A 233 -17.01 5.47 -9.11
CA PHE A 233 -18.35 5.66 -9.66
C PHE A 233 -19.45 5.39 -8.62
N LEU A 234 -19.29 4.35 -7.81
CA LEU A 234 -20.22 4.05 -6.71
C LEU A 234 -20.29 5.21 -5.70
N LEU A 235 -19.14 5.69 -5.23
CA LEU A 235 -19.03 6.79 -4.27
C LEU A 235 -19.57 8.11 -4.82
N LEU A 236 -19.28 8.43 -6.07
CA LEU A 236 -19.76 9.66 -6.72
C LEU A 236 -21.28 9.60 -6.95
N THR A 237 -21.82 8.42 -7.30
CA THR A 237 -23.28 8.23 -7.40
C THR A 237 -23.95 8.38 -6.04
N ALA A 238 -23.34 7.80 -4.99
CA ALA A 238 -23.81 7.96 -3.62
C ALA A 238 -23.75 9.43 -3.15
N ALA A 239 -22.69 10.17 -3.52
CA ALA A 239 -22.58 11.61 -3.26
C ALA A 239 -23.69 12.41 -3.96
N ALA A 240 -23.93 12.16 -5.24
CA ALA A 240 -25.01 12.81 -5.99
C ALA A 240 -26.39 12.56 -5.35
N ARG A 241 -26.63 11.35 -4.87
CA ARG A 241 -27.87 11.00 -4.14
C ARG A 241 -27.94 11.68 -2.77
N SER A 242 -26.83 11.76 -2.04
CA SER A 242 -26.73 12.44 -0.74
C SER A 242 -27.03 13.94 -0.85
N LEU A 243 -26.61 14.57 -1.96
CA LEU A 243 -26.93 15.97 -2.27
C LEU A 243 -28.45 16.21 -2.37
N LEU A 244 -29.19 15.22 -2.88
CA LEU A 244 -30.64 15.28 -3.03
C LEU A 244 -31.40 14.97 -1.71
N SER A 245 -30.77 14.33 -0.73
CA SER A 245 -31.41 13.84 0.50
C SER A 245 -31.14 14.68 1.77
N VAL A 246 -30.60 15.90 1.64
CA VAL A 246 -30.34 16.86 2.75
C VAL A 246 -29.29 16.36 3.78
N GLN A 247 -28.53 15.30 3.47
CA GLN A 247 -27.46 14.77 4.34
C GLN A 247 -26.09 15.42 4.04
N GLY A 248 -25.95 16.70 4.37
CA GLY A 248 -24.81 17.53 3.92
C GLY A 248 -23.40 17.04 4.33
N ILE A 249 -23.22 16.44 5.50
CA ILE A 249 -21.89 15.98 5.96
C ILE A 249 -21.44 14.74 5.18
N HIS A 250 -22.37 13.81 4.90
CA HIS A 250 -22.09 12.61 4.13
C HIS A 250 -21.73 12.95 2.68
N PHE A 251 -22.38 13.98 2.11
CA PHE A 251 -22.07 14.47 0.77
C PHE A 251 -20.58 14.82 0.60
N TYR A 252 -20.03 15.68 1.46
CA TYR A 252 -18.63 16.10 1.32
C TYR A 252 -17.67 14.92 1.46
N PHE A 253 -17.90 14.05 2.43
CA PHE A 253 -17.06 12.86 2.61
C PHE A 253 -17.09 11.96 1.36
N LEU A 254 -18.29 11.63 0.87
CA LEU A 254 -18.47 10.77 -0.31
C LEU A 254 -17.89 11.40 -1.58
N LEU A 255 -18.03 12.71 -1.73
CA LEU A 255 -17.47 13.46 -2.86
C LEU A 255 -15.94 13.42 -2.84
N PHE A 256 -15.31 13.86 -1.74
CA PHE A 256 -13.84 13.88 -1.64
C PHE A 256 -13.25 12.48 -1.72
N GLN A 257 -13.91 11.48 -1.12
CA GLN A 257 -13.49 10.09 -1.24
C GLN A 257 -13.65 9.57 -2.68
N GLY A 258 -14.78 9.83 -3.34
CA GLY A 258 -15.03 9.43 -4.72
C GLY A 258 -14.04 10.04 -5.71
N VAL A 259 -13.71 11.32 -5.54
CA VAL A 259 -12.67 12.02 -6.31
C VAL A 259 -11.30 11.42 -6.04
N SER A 260 -10.97 11.10 -4.79
CA SER A 260 -9.67 10.47 -4.46
C SER A 260 -9.52 9.10 -5.12
N PHE A 261 -10.58 8.29 -5.11
CA PHE A 261 -10.63 7.02 -5.84
C PHE A 261 -10.53 7.21 -7.37
N LEU A 262 -11.07 8.31 -7.91
CA LEU A 262 -10.96 8.63 -9.34
C LEU A 262 -9.52 8.96 -9.71
N VAL A 263 -8.89 9.87 -8.95
CA VAL A 263 -7.50 10.30 -9.14
C VAL A 263 -6.56 9.10 -9.08
N VAL A 264 -6.74 8.25 -8.07
CA VAL A 264 -6.00 6.99 -7.95
C VAL A 264 -6.30 6.05 -9.11
N GLY A 265 -7.57 5.87 -9.46
CA GLY A 265 -8.01 4.94 -10.49
C GLY A 265 -7.50 5.27 -11.90
N LEU A 266 -7.29 6.56 -12.17
CA LEU A 266 -6.69 7.10 -13.39
C LEU A 266 -5.16 7.24 -13.32
N ASP A 267 -4.54 6.80 -12.22
CA ASP A 267 -3.08 6.86 -12.00
C ASP A 267 -2.54 8.29 -12.17
N LEU A 268 -3.27 9.27 -11.62
CA LEU A 268 -2.92 10.69 -11.65
C LEU A 268 -2.04 11.11 -10.46
N ILE A 269 -1.66 10.18 -9.58
CA ILE A 269 -0.68 10.41 -8.53
C ILE A 269 0.69 10.44 -9.19
N GLY A 270 1.25 11.64 -9.33
CA GLY A 270 2.50 11.86 -10.06
C GLY A 270 3.65 10.98 -9.55
N GLU A 271 4.42 10.41 -10.48
CA GLU A 271 5.78 9.99 -10.21
C GLU A 271 6.58 11.27 -9.90
N GLN A 272 7.38 11.28 -8.83
CA GLN A 272 8.34 12.38 -8.61
C GLN A 272 9.33 12.35 -9.77
N VAL A 273 9.07 13.19 -10.77
CA VAL A 273 10.01 13.48 -11.84
C VAL A 273 10.95 14.54 -11.28
N GLU A 274 12.14 14.12 -10.87
CA GLU A 274 13.30 15.03 -10.80
C GLU A 274 13.74 15.43 -12.21
#